data_AF-A0A6B2FXW3-F1
#
_entry.id   AF-A0A6B2FXW3-F1
#
_cell.length_a   1.000
_cell.length_b   1.000
_cell.length_c   1.000
_cell.angle_alpha   90.00
_cell.angle_beta   90.00
_cell.angle_gamma   90.00
#
_symmetry.space_group_name_H-M   'P 1'
#
loop_
_entity.id
_entity.type
_entity.pdbx_description
1 polymer ?
#
loop_
_entity_poly.entity_id
_entity_poly.type
_entity_poly.pdbx_seq_one_letter_code
_entity_poly.pdbx_strand_id
1 'polypeptide(L)'
;WEKRNYLIDTMNNGTHVLMDRYAYSGVVYTSAKGYDMDWCMGPEKGLPKPDIIFYLKTSPNNLANRPGFGEEIYEKTAFQTIVDQKYQILAEKSIQLGHNWINIASEGNKECVHAKIAEIFSKNSAFQSCVDLAVNSGKEELVGYLNEIIMHVSDMFTIYLSNSRPNHSLNFHLFIPDAVNL
;
A
#
# COMPACT_ATOMS: atom_id res chain seq x y z
N TRP A 1 9.84 -9.72 -6.76
CA TRP A 1 10.51 -9.79 -8.09
C TRP A 1 9.76 -10.66 -9.09
N GLU A 2 9.34 -11.88 -8.72
CA GLU A 2 8.69 -12.86 -9.63
C GLU A 2 7.44 -12.33 -10.36
N LYS A 3 6.68 -11.44 -9.72
CA LYS A 3 5.44 -10.87 -10.26
C LYS A 3 5.65 -9.54 -10.99
N ARG A 4 6.90 -9.10 -11.18
CA ARG A 4 7.26 -7.80 -11.78
C ARG A 4 6.68 -7.64 -13.18
N ASN A 5 6.90 -8.61 -14.06
CA ASN A 5 6.42 -8.52 -15.44
C ASN A 5 4.90 -8.57 -15.50
N TYR A 6 4.27 -9.43 -14.69
CA TYR A 6 2.82 -9.47 -14.57
C TYR A 6 2.23 -8.13 -14.13
N LEU A 7 2.83 -7.46 -13.14
CA LEU A 7 2.43 -6.13 -12.69
C LEU A 7 2.53 -5.12 -13.83
N ILE A 8 3.65 -5.10 -14.55
CA ILE A 8 3.88 -4.20 -15.71
C ILE A 8 2.85 -4.45 -16.80
N ASP A 9 2.62 -5.71 -17.19
CA ASP A 9 1.69 -6.07 -18.25
C ASP A 9 0.25 -5.73 -17.87
N THR A 10 -0.13 -5.95 -16.60
CA THR A 10 -1.44 -5.56 -16.06
C THR A 10 -1.66 -4.05 -16.18
N MET A 11 -0.67 -3.25 -15.79
CA MET A 11 -0.74 -1.79 -15.94
C MET A 11 -0.77 -1.35 -17.40
N ASN A 12 0.01 -2.00 -18.28
CA ASN A 12 0.04 -1.70 -19.71
C ASN A 12 -1.31 -2.00 -20.39
N ASN A 13 -2.06 -2.96 -19.88
CA ASN A 13 -3.42 -3.30 -20.31
C ASN A 13 -4.49 -2.35 -19.72
N GLY A 14 -4.11 -1.28 -19.03
CA GLY A 14 -5.04 -0.27 -18.52
C GLY A 14 -5.68 -0.61 -17.18
N THR A 15 -5.12 -1.55 -16.43
CA THR A 15 -5.61 -1.92 -15.11
C THR A 15 -4.76 -1.25 -14.03
N HIS A 16 -5.40 -0.50 -13.13
CA HIS A 16 -4.77 -0.01 -11.91
C HIS A 16 -4.58 -1.17 -10.93
N VAL A 17 -3.49 -1.16 -10.18
CA VAL A 17 -3.16 -2.23 -9.23
C VAL A 17 -3.03 -1.66 -7.83
N LEU A 18 -3.79 -2.25 -6.92
CA LEU A 18 -3.71 -2.00 -5.49
C LEU A 18 -2.97 -3.19 -4.87
N MET A 19 -1.82 -2.95 -4.26
CA MET A 19 -0.95 -4.02 -3.78
C MET A 19 -0.79 -3.94 -2.27
N ASP A 20 -1.23 -4.99 -1.56
CA ASP A 20 -1.07 -5.13 -0.11
C ASP A 20 0.36 -5.57 0.19
N ARG A 21 1.15 -4.65 0.77
CA ARG A 21 2.61 -4.75 0.93
C ARG A 21 3.37 -4.96 -0.40
N TYR A 22 4.66 -4.64 -0.39
CA TYR A 22 5.58 -4.99 -1.48
C TYR A 22 7.03 -4.76 -1.02
N ALA A 23 7.89 -4.26 -1.91
CA ALA A 23 9.29 -3.90 -1.70
C ALA A 23 9.55 -3.17 -0.36
N TYR A 24 8.76 -2.16 -0.02
CA TYR A 24 8.96 -1.36 1.20
C TYR A 24 8.88 -2.20 2.49
N SER A 25 7.94 -3.15 2.55
CA SER A 25 7.81 -4.05 3.70
C SER A 25 9.03 -4.98 3.82
N GLY A 26 9.53 -5.51 2.70
CA GLY A 26 10.76 -6.31 2.67
C GLY A 26 11.98 -5.54 3.19
N VAL A 27 12.16 -4.30 2.72
CA VAL A 27 13.23 -3.39 3.18
C VAL A 27 13.12 -3.14 4.68
N VAL A 28 11.93 -2.76 5.15
CA VAL A 28 11.72 -2.40 6.56
C VAL A 28 11.96 -3.60 7.47
N TYR A 29 11.29 -4.72 7.22
CA TYR A 29 11.40 -5.90 8.09
C TYR A 29 12.82 -6.47 8.12
N THR A 30 13.54 -6.42 7.00
CA THR A 30 14.95 -6.84 6.96
C THR A 30 15.82 -5.83 7.71
N SER A 31 15.66 -4.53 7.49
CA SER A 31 16.43 -3.51 8.22
C SER A 31 16.15 -3.51 9.73
N ALA A 32 14.94 -3.89 10.15
CA ALA A 32 14.57 -4.04 11.55
C ALA A 32 15.32 -5.19 12.25
N LYS A 33 15.84 -6.16 11.49
CA LYS A 33 16.74 -7.23 12.00
C LYS A 33 18.18 -6.76 12.19
N GLY A 34 18.49 -5.49 11.91
CA GLY A 34 19.81 -4.89 12.11
C GLY A 34 20.63 -4.67 10.84
N TYR A 35 20.07 -4.98 9.66
CA TYR A 35 20.74 -4.71 8.38
C TYR A 35 20.60 -3.23 7.99
N ASP A 36 21.59 -2.74 7.25
CA ASP A 36 21.57 -1.38 6.69
C ASP A 36 20.40 -1.19 5.72
N MET A 37 19.71 -0.06 5.80
CA MET A 37 18.51 0.20 5.00
C MET A 37 18.84 0.39 3.52
N ASP A 38 19.96 1.03 3.19
CA ASP A 38 20.38 1.25 1.81
C ASP A 38 20.80 -0.06 1.14
N TRP A 39 21.45 -0.93 1.91
CA TRP A 39 21.71 -2.31 1.49
C TRP A 39 20.41 -3.09 1.25
N CYS A 40 19.45 -3.02 2.17
CA CYS A 40 18.14 -3.68 2.01
C CYS A 40 17.35 -3.16 0.79
N MET A 41 17.53 -1.90 0.40
CA MET A 41 16.92 -1.35 -0.83
C MET A 41 17.61 -1.83 -2.11
N GLY A 42 18.85 -2.33 -2.03
CA GLY A 42 19.62 -2.80 -3.18
C GLY A 42 18.88 -3.82 -4.05
N PRO A 43 18.35 -4.92 -3.47
CA PRO A 43 17.59 -5.93 -4.20
C PRO A 43 16.28 -5.43 -4.83
N GLU A 44 15.69 -4.36 -4.30
CA GLU A 44 14.41 -3.82 -4.78
C GLU A 44 14.58 -2.86 -5.98
N LYS A 45 15.82 -2.46 -6.28
CA LYS A 45 16.12 -1.56 -7.41
C LYS A 45 15.70 -2.21 -8.73
N GLY A 46 14.89 -1.49 -9.50
CA GLY A 46 14.38 -1.93 -10.81
C GLY A 46 12.96 -2.51 -10.78
N LEU A 47 12.34 -2.65 -9.60
CA LEU A 47 10.90 -2.83 -9.50
C LEU A 47 10.17 -1.56 -9.94
N PRO A 48 8.96 -1.68 -10.50
CA PRO A 48 8.08 -0.54 -10.74
C PRO A 48 7.92 0.27 -9.45
N LYS A 49 8.06 1.59 -9.55
CA LYS A 49 7.79 2.49 -8.45
C LYS A 49 6.26 2.67 -8.36
N PRO A 50 5.65 2.57 -7.17
CA PRO A 50 4.25 2.94 -7.02
C PRO A 50 4.03 4.43 -7.30
N ASP A 51 2.83 4.76 -7.75
CA ASP A 51 2.38 6.14 -7.90
C ASP A 51 2.02 6.73 -6.54
N ILE A 52 1.44 5.92 -5.63
CA ILE A 52 1.08 6.32 -4.27
C ILE A 52 1.41 5.21 -3.28
N ILE A 53 1.90 5.59 -2.11
CA ILE A 53 2.22 4.70 -1.00
C ILE A 53 1.37 5.10 0.20
N PHE A 54 0.58 4.15 0.72
CA PHE A 54 -0.24 4.34 1.91
C PHE A 54 0.32 3.52 3.07
N TYR A 55 0.67 4.19 4.15
CA TYR A 55 1.10 3.55 5.39
C TYR A 55 0.04 3.73 6.47
N LEU A 56 -0.55 2.62 6.92
CA LEU A 56 -1.55 2.60 7.99
C LEU A 56 -0.80 2.56 9.32
N LYS A 57 -0.52 3.76 9.86
CA LYS A 57 0.23 3.93 11.09
C LYS A 57 -0.66 3.58 12.28
N THR A 58 -0.26 2.54 13.00
CA THR A 58 -0.88 2.14 14.27
C THR A 58 0.20 2.03 15.35
N SER A 59 -0.16 2.39 16.59
CA SER A 59 0.79 2.29 17.69
C SER A 59 1.11 0.82 18.03
N PRO A 60 2.33 0.49 18.49
CA PRO A 60 2.67 -0.86 18.93
C PRO A 60 1.72 -1.42 20.00
N ASN A 61 1.19 -0.55 20.86
CA ASN A 61 0.21 -0.94 21.88
C ASN A 61 -1.13 -1.35 21.24
N ASN A 62 -1.57 -0.65 20.19
CA ASN A 62 -2.78 -1.01 19.46
C ASN A 62 -2.58 -2.30 18.64
N LEU A 63 -1.38 -2.55 18.10
CA LEU A 63 -1.05 -3.83 17.46
C LEU A 63 -1.19 -5.00 18.43
N ALA A 64 -0.63 -4.84 19.64
CA ALA A 64 -0.64 -5.89 20.65
C ALA A 64 -2.05 -6.27 21.14
N ASN A 65 -3.03 -5.40 20.95
CA ASN A 65 -4.43 -5.63 21.31
C ASN A 65 -5.25 -6.27 20.18
N ARG A 66 -4.68 -6.49 18.99
CA ARG A 66 -5.39 -7.14 17.88
C ARG A 66 -5.61 -8.62 18.19
N PRO A 67 -6.78 -9.19 17.86
CA PRO A 67 -6.98 -10.63 17.91
C PRO A 67 -5.92 -11.36 17.09
N GLY A 68 -5.31 -12.40 17.65
CA GLY A 68 -4.26 -13.18 16.98
C GLY A 68 -2.85 -12.61 17.09
N PHE A 69 -2.65 -11.43 17.71
CA PHE A 69 -1.30 -10.88 17.86
C PHE A 69 -0.39 -11.80 18.70
N GLY A 70 0.73 -12.18 18.11
CA GLY A 70 1.74 -13.06 18.69
C GLY A 70 1.71 -14.47 18.12
N GLU A 71 0.78 -14.77 17.21
CA GLU A 71 0.73 -16.03 16.48
C GLU A 71 1.79 -16.07 15.37
N GLU A 72 2.12 -14.92 14.77
CA GLU A 72 3.12 -14.79 13.72
C GLU A 72 4.53 -14.50 14.26
N ILE A 73 5.56 -14.96 13.54
CA ILE A 73 6.96 -14.91 13.98
C ILE A 73 7.50 -13.49 14.27
N TYR A 74 6.89 -12.46 13.67
CA TYR A 74 7.27 -11.06 13.81
C TYR A 74 6.35 -10.26 14.74
N GLU A 75 5.30 -10.86 15.29
CA GLU A 75 4.33 -10.18 16.15
C GLU A 75 4.81 -10.11 17.61
N LYS A 76 5.97 -9.46 17.78
CA LYS A 76 6.55 -9.17 19.10
C LYS A 76 6.60 -7.66 19.27
N THR A 77 6.02 -7.13 20.35
CA THR A 77 5.93 -5.68 20.58
C THR A 77 7.26 -4.97 20.40
N ALA A 78 8.35 -5.50 20.99
CA ALA A 78 9.68 -4.92 20.86
C ALA A 78 10.18 -4.87 19.40
N PHE A 79 9.89 -5.90 18.60
CA PHE A 79 10.25 -5.93 17.19
C PHE A 79 9.39 -4.97 16.37
N GLN A 80 8.07 -4.93 16.64
CA GLN A 80 7.13 -4.02 15.97
C GLN A 80 7.43 -2.55 16.27
N THR A 81 7.96 -2.22 17.46
CA THR A 81 8.48 -0.87 17.75
C THR A 81 9.64 -0.49 16.84
N ILE A 82 10.57 -1.42 16.57
CA ILE A 82 11.70 -1.18 15.65
C ILE A 82 11.17 -1.05 14.22
N VAL A 83 10.23 -1.89 13.81
CA VAL A 83 9.57 -1.83 12.49
C VAL A 83 8.91 -0.47 12.26
N ASP A 84 8.16 0.07 13.23
CA ASP A 84 7.57 1.42 13.13
C ASP A 84 8.64 2.50 12.96
N GLN A 85 9.74 2.46 13.73
CA GLN A 85 10.86 3.39 13.56
C GLN A 85 11.48 3.31 12.16
N LYS A 86 11.65 2.10 11.62
CA LYS A 86 12.19 1.90 10.27
C LYS A 86 11.23 2.39 9.17
N TYR A 87 9.92 2.20 9.34
CA TYR A 87 8.92 2.80 8.45
C TYR A 87 8.96 4.32 8.48
N GLN A 88 9.12 4.94 9.65
CA GLN A 88 9.22 6.40 9.77
C GLN A 88 10.42 6.95 9.00
N ILE A 89 11.61 6.33 9.17
CA ILE A 89 12.82 6.71 8.43
C ILE A 89 12.61 6.55 6.92
N LEU A 90 12.01 5.44 6.48
CA LEU A 90 11.79 5.18 5.06
C LEU A 90 10.74 6.13 4.45
N ALA A 91 9.72 6.50 5.23
CA ALA A 91 8.71 7.48 4.85
C ALA A 91 9.35 8.86 4.64
N GLU A 92 10.13 9.34 5.62
CA GLU A 92 10.84 10.62 5.53
C GLU A 92 11.76 10.67 4.30
N LYS A 93 12.56 9.62 4.09
CA LYS A 93 13.43 9.50 2.91
C LYS A 93 12.62 9.51 1.61
N SER A 94 11.51 8.79 1.56
CA SER A 94 10.64 8.73 0.37
C SER A 94 10.02 10.10 0.05
N ILE A 95 9.54 10.82 1.07
CA ILE A 95 8.96 12.16 0.91
C ILE A 95 10.02 13.15 0.41
N GLN A 96 11.24 13.11 0.96
CA GLN A 96 12.36 13.95 0.50
C GLN A 96 12.73 13.68 -0.97
N LEU A 97 12.56 12.44 -1.45
CA LEU A 97 12.75 12.05 -2.84
C LEU A 97 11.55 12.38 -3.74
N GLY A 98 10.51 13.04 -3.21
CA GLY A 98 9.31 13.42 -3.96
C GLY A 98 8.35 12.27 -4.23
N HIS A 99 8.41 11.18 -3.46
CA HIS A 99 7.42 10.11 -3.54
C HIS A 99 6.12 10.55 -2.86
N ASN A 100 4.99 10.12 -3.41
CA ASN A 100 3.66 10.38 -2.84
C ASN A 100 3.37 9.40 -1.70
N TRP A 101 4.01 9.63 -0.56
CA TRP A 101 3.83 8.83 0.66
C TRP A 101 2.79 9.47 1.57
N ILE A 102 1.79 8.68 1.97
CA ILE A 102 0.67 9.13 2.78
C ILE A 102 0.59 8.27 4.03
N ASN A 103 0.80 8.91 5.18
CA ASN A 103 0.58 8.29 6.49
C ASN A 103 -0.88 8.46 6.90
N ILE A 104 -1.51 7.36 7.31
CA ILE A 104 -2.90 7.34 7.78
C ILE A 104 -2.92 6.76 9.18
N ALA A 105 -3.41 7.52 10.15
CA ALA A 105 -3.62 7.02 11.49
C ALA A 105 -4.73 5.96 11.46
N SER A 106 -4.38 4.70 11.75
CA SER A 106 -5.29 3.55 11.75
C SER A 106 -5.89 3.26 13.13
N GLU A 107 -5.86 4.24 14.03
CA GLU A 107 -6.55 4.19 15.31
C GLU A 107 -8.06 4.35 15.11
N GLY A 108 -8.86 3.51 15.78
CA GLY A 108 -10.32 3.46 15.65
C GLY A 108 -10.80 2.16 15.01
N ASN A 109 -12.09 2.11 14.67
CA ASN A 109 -12.66 0.98 13.92
C ASN A 109 -12.31 1.07 12.42
N LYS A 110 -12.53 -0.03 11.69
CA LYS A 110 -12.20 -0.12 10.27
C LYS A 110 -12.91 0.95 9.45
N GLU A 111 -14.14 1.29 9.81
CA GLU A 111 -14.98 2.27 9.14
C GLU A 111 -14.39 3.69 9.23
N CYS A 112 -13.85 4.08 10.38
CA CYS A 112 -13.19 5.37 10.56
C CYS A 112 -11.89 5.48 9.74
N VAL A 113 -11.08 4.43 9.70
CA VAL A 113 -9.86 4.40 8.89
C VAL A 113 -10.22 4.46 7.40
N HIS A 114 -11.27 3.74 7.03
CA HIS A 114 -11.80 3.74 5.67
C HIS A 114 -12.25 5.15 5.23
N ALA A 115 -13.04 5.85 6.04
CA ALA A 115 -13.50 7.20 5.74
C ALA A 115 -12.33 8.18 5.51
N LYS A 116 -11.26 8.07 6.29
CA LYS A 116 -10.03 8.87 6.09
C LYS A 116 -9.36 8.56 4.75
N ILE A 117 -9.29 7.28 4.38
CA ILE A 117 -8.72 6.87 3.09
C ILE A 117 -9.57 7.43 1.95
N ALA A 118 -10.90 7.27 2.00
CA ALA A 118 -11.80 7.82 0.99
C ALA A 118 -11.68 9.35 0.85
N GLU A 119 -11.57 10.06 1.97
CA GLU A 119 -11.34 11.51 1.99
C GLU A 119 -9.99 11.90 1.35
N ILE A 120 -8.93 11.14 1.60
CA ILE A 120 -7.63 11.38 0.98
C ILE A 120 -7.70 11.16 -0.52
N PHE A 121 -8.36 10.11 -0.97
CA PHE A 121 -8.52 9.81 -2.40
C PHE A 121 -9.29 10.93 -3.11
N SER A 122 -10.36 11.45 -2.50
CA SER A 122 -11.14 12.56 -3.08
C SER A 122 -10.42 13.91 -3.10
N LYS A 123 -9.33 14.06 -2.33
CA LYS A 123 -8.53 15.30 -2.29
C LYS A 123 -7.20 15.19 -3.02
N ASN A 124 -6.73 13.98 -3.33
CA ASN A 124 -5.46 13.76 -3.99
C ASN A 124 -5.63 13.92 -5.51
N SER A 125 -4.94 14.90 -6.10
CA SER A 125 -5.07 15.22 -7.52
C SER A 125 -4.71 14.05 -8.45
N ALA A 126 -3.79 13.16 -8.04
CA ALA A 126 -3.46 11.96 -8.81
C ALA A 126 -4.64 10.95 -8.85
N PHE A 127 -5.45 10.93 -7.79
CA PHE A 127 -6.66 10.12 -7.74
C PHE A 127 -7.86 10.79 -8.35
N GLN A 128 -7.98 12.12 -8.24
CA GLN A 128 -9.12 12.86 -8.77
C GLN A 128 -9.32 12.55 -10.26
N SER A 129 -8.26 12.54 -11.06
CA SER A 129 -8.37 12.16 -12.47
C SER A 129 -8.84 10.71 -12.68
N CYS A 130 -8.43 9.76 -11.83
CA CYS A 130 -8.87 8.36 -11.92
C CYS A 130 -10.33 8.20 -11.48
N VAL A 131 -10.74 8.90 -10.41
CA VAL A 131 -12.12 8.91 -9.89
C VAL A 131 -13.05 9.58 -10.89
N ASP A 132 -12.67 10.75 -11.42
CA ASP A 132 -13.43 11.47 -12.45
C ASP A 132 -13.63 10.59 -13.69
N LEU A 133 -12.57 9.91 -14.14
CA LEU A 133 -12.65 8.97 -15.26
C LEU A 133 -13.58 7.78 -14.96
N ALA A 134 -13.52 7.22 -13.75
CA ALA A 134 -14.39 6.12 -13.35
C ALA A 134 -15.86 6.55 -13.32
N VAL A 135 -16.17 7.69 -12.70
CA VAL A 135 -17.53 8.26 -12.62
C VAL A 135 -18.06 8.61 -14.01
N ASN A 136 -17.26 9.32 -14.82
CA ASN A 136 -17.66 9.68 -16.19
C ASN A 136 -17.87 8.47 -17.11
N SER A 137 -17.23 7.35 -16.80
CA SER A 137 -17.39 6.07 -17.52
C SER A 137 -18.52 5.19 -16.96
N GLY A 138 -19.29 5.67 -15.96
CA GLY A 138 -20.38 4.93 -15.32
C GLY A 138 -19.91 3.76 -14.43
N LYS A 139 -18.65 3.78 -13.97
CA LYS A 139 -18.01 2.71 -13.19
C LYS A 139 -17.94 3.03 -11.70
N GLU A 140 -19.06 3.41 -11.09
CA GLU A 140 -19.13 3.75 -9.67
C GLU A 140 -18.75 2.57 -8.74
N GLU A 141 -19.00 1.32 -9.18
CA GLU A 141 -18.62 0.10 -8.46
C GLU A 141 -17.12 0.02 -8.12
N LEU A 142 -16.28 0.68 -8.92
CA LEU A 142 -14.83 0.71 -8.77
C LEU A 142 -14.37 1.41 -7.48
N VAL A 143 -15.12 2.42 -7.04
CA VAL A 143 -14.92 3.07 -5.73
C VAL A 143 -15.34 2.11 -4.61
N GLY A 144 -16.44 1.37 -4.81
CA GLY A 144 -16.85 0.29 -3.91
C GLY A 144 -15.77 -0.79 -3.75
N TYR A 145 -15.16 -1.25 -4.85
CA TYR A 145 -14.06 -2.21 -4.83
C TYR A 145 -12.83 -1.68 -4.10
N LEU A 146 -12.43 -0.44 -4.36
CA LEU A 146 -11.33 0.19 -3.61
C LEU A 146 -11.64 0.18 -2.10
N ASN A 147 -12.86 0.56 -1.73
CA ASN A 147 -13.31 0.59 -0.34
C ASN A 147 -13.27 -0.82 0.29
N GLU A 148 -13.77 -1.84 -0.41
CA GLU A 148 -13.73 -3.24 0.05
C GLU A 148 -12.31 -3.76 0.20
N ILE A 149 -11.44 -3.53 -0.77
CA ILE A 149 -10.04 -3.96 -0.72
C ILE A 149 -9.34 -3.32 0.48
N ILE A 150 -9.56 -2.03 0.70
CA ILE A 150 -9.02 -1.29 1.84
C ILE A 150 -9.44 -1.91 3.18
N MET A 151 -10.65 -2.49 3.30
CA MET A 151 -11.09 -3.15 4.54
C MET A 151 -10.28 -4.40 4.91
N HIS A 152 -9.53 -4.95 3.95
CA HIS A 152 -8.74 -6.17 4.10
C HIS A 152 -7.24 -5.92 4.23
N VAL A 153 -6.76 -4.67 4.04
CA VAL A 153 -5.34 -4.37 4.16
C VAL A 153 -4.92 -4.28 5.63
N SER A 154 -3.83 -4.96 5.96
CA SER A 154 -3.31 -5.07 7.32
C SER A 154 -2.64 -3.78 7.82
N ASP A 155 -1.51 -3.38 7.20
CA ASP A 155 -0.68 -2.26 7.69
C ASP A 155 -0.13 -1.30 6.61
N MET A 156 -0.07 -1.72 5.34
CA MET A 156 0.46 -0.89 4.25
C MET A 156 -0.05 -1.37 2.91
N PHE A 157 -0.41 -0.44 2.03
CA PHE A 157 -0.66 -0.75 0.62
C PHE A 157 -0.01 0.26 -0.30
N THR A 158 0.23 -0.15 -1.53
CA THR A 158 0.79 0.67 -2.60
C THR A 158 -0.13 0.65 -3.79
N ILE A 159 -0.20 1.77 -4.51
CA ILE A 159 -1.06 1.93 -5.68
C ILE A 159 -0.18 2.20 -6.89
N TYR A 160 -0.45 1.43 -7.93
CA TYR A 160 0.13 1.58 -9.25
C TYR A 160 -0.99 1.92 -10.21
N LEU A 161 -0.92 3.11 -10.79
CA LEU A 161 -1.90 3.61 -11.71
C LEU A 161 -1.45 3.24 -13.13
N SER A 162 -2.32 2.60 -13.90
CA SER A 162 -2.10 2.53 -15.34
C SER A 162 -2.19 3.95 -15.92
N ASN A 163 -1.31 4.28 -16.87
CA ASN A 163 -1.46 5.50 -17.66
C ASN A 163 -2.78 5.42 -18.43
N SER A 164 -3.84 6.04 -17.90
CA SER A 164 -5.18 5.97 -18.45
C SER A 164 -5.20 6.50 -19.88
N ARG A 165 -5.70 5.68 -20.82
CA ARG A 165 -5.98 6.05 -22.20
C ARG A 165 -7.50 6.06 -22.41
N PRO A 166 -8.04 6.90 -23.32
CA PRO A 166 -9.49 7.06 -23.52
C PRO A 166 -10.26 5.75 -23.78
N ASN A 167 -9.59 4.69 -24.25
CA ASN A 167 -10.19 3.43 -24.65
C ASN A 167 -9.86 2.24 -23.72
N HIS A 168 -9.23 2.47 -22.56
CA HIS A 168 -8.93 1.40 -21.60
C HIS A 168 -10.07 1.22 -20.60
N SER A 169 -10.39 -0.04 -20.29
CA SER A 169 -11.28 -0.35 -19.19
C SER A 169 -10.61 0.03 -17.87
N LEU A 170 -11.08 1.09 -17.19
CA LEU A 170 -10.72 1.33 -15.78
C LEU A 170 -11.09 0.10 -14.95
N ASN A 171 -10.08 -0.67 -14.54
CA ASN A 171 -10.19 -1.84 -13.69
C ASN A 171 -9.20 -1.65 -12.54
N PHE A 172 -9.58 -2.05 -11.32
CA PHE A 172 -8.67 -2.14 -10.18
C PHE A 172 -8.49 -3.61 -9.81
N HIS A 173 -7.24 -4.05 -9.65
CA HIS A 173 -6.93 -5.40 -9.20
C HIS A 173 -6.20 -5.34 -7.86
N LEU A 174 -6.75 -5.99 -6.84
CA LEU A 174 -6.03 -6.23 -5.59
C LEU A 174 -5.00 -7.33 -5.80
N PHE A 175 -3.76 -7.02 -5.50
CA PHE A 175 -2.68 -7.99 -5.47
C PHE A 175 -2.21 -8.20 -4.03
N ILE A 176 -2.39 -9.42 -3.50
CA ILE A 176 -1.83 -9.85 -2.22
C ILE A 176 -0.66 -10.78 -2.54
N PRO A 177 0.61 -10.33 -2.39
CA PRO A 177 1.79 -11.10 -2.79
C PRO A 177 1.92 -12.48 -2.12
N ASP A 178 1.36 -12.62 -0.92
CA ASP A 178 1.45 -13.83 -0.08
C ASP A 178 0.14 -14.63 0.01
N ALA A 179 -0.90 -14.25 -0.73
CA ALA A 179 -2.10 -15.08 -0.86
C ALA A 179 -1.76 -16.28 -1.76
N VAL A 180 -1.11 -17.28 -1.18
CA VAL A 180 -1.31 -18.66 -1.59
C VAL A 180 -2.82 -18.86 -1.54
N ASN A 181 -3.44 -19.24 -2.67
CA ASN A 181 -4.82 -19.68 -2.70
C ASN A 181 -5.06 -20.64 -1.52
N LEU A 182 -5.76 -20.17 -0.49
CA LEU A 182 -6.35 -20.97 0.56
C LEU A 182 -7.84 -21.12 0.25
#